data_AF-A0A6P8J5Q0-F1
#
_entry.id   AF-A0A6P8J5Q0-F1
#
_cell.length_a   1.000
_cell.length_b   1.000
_cell.length_c   1.000
_cell.angle_alpha   90.00
_cell.angle_beta   90.00
_cell.angle_gamma   90.00
#
_symmetry.space_group_name_H-M   'P 1'
#
loop_
_entity.id
_entity.type
_entity.pdbx_description
1 polymer ?
#
loop_
_entity_poly.entity_id
_entity_poly.type
_entity_poly.pdbx_seq_one_letter_code
_entity_poly.pdbx_strand_id
1 'polypeptide(L)'
;MFKCFVSIEYGVWTHIAMSWTSDDSTTSAELAINGVIEATLNFFGTFSGATTKDTSTYTLGMQKNRFHGSDLYSFKGHISNPKMFNRKLHIDEIKKDFAQSIDIPDLSAVWIGLNRTDHTSEFSWSDGSPHDYFTSLVTNHHCAASGKDGQWFGRHCLEKKPLICEKAAE
;
A
#
# COMPACT_ATOMS: atom_id res chain seq x y z
N MET A 1 -18.92 21.73 -10.99
CA MET A 1 -18.34 20.49 -10.45
C MET A 1 -17.04 20.87 -9.77
N PHE A 2 -17.04 20.98 -8.44
CA PHE A 2 -15.82 21.28 -7.69
C PHE A 2 -14.98 20.02 -7.61
N LYS A 3 -13.71 20.13 -7.98
CA LYS A 3 -12.74 19.05 -7.89
C LYS A 3 -11.74 19.44 -6.83
N CYS A 4 -11.55 18.56 -5.85
CA CYS A 4 -10.43 18.64 -4.95
C CYS A 4 -9.27 17.86 -5.54
N PHE A 5 -8.10 18.48 -5.60
CA PHE A 5 -6.89 17.85 -6.07
C PHE A 5 -5.86 17.94 -4.97
N VAL A 6 -5.17 16.83 -4.73
CA VAL A 6 -3.98 16.80 -3.90
C VAL A 6 -2.86 16.20 -4.74
N SER A 7 -1.67 16.75 -4.60
CA SER A 7 -0.48 16.25 -5.26
C SER A 7 0.09 15.08 -4.46
N ILE A 8 0.48 14.03 -5.16
CA ILE A 8 1.19 12.88 -4.60
C ILE A 8 2.50 12.69 -5.35
N GLU A 9 3.52 12.18 -4.67
CA GLU A 9 4.81 11.92 -5.29
C GLU A 9 4.78 10.62 -6.10
N TYR A 10 5.40 10.65 -7.29
CA TYR A 10 5.42 9.49 -8.16
C TYR A 10 6.40 8.42 -7.64
N GLY A 11 5.97 7.16 -7.65
CA GLY A 11 6.81 6.03 -7.25
C GLY A 11 6.96 5.83 -5.74
N VAL A 12 6.21 6.58 -4.93
CA VAL A 12 6.21 6.48 -3.46
C VAL A 12 4.87 5.93 -2.98
N TRP A 13 4.92 4.99 -2.03
CA TRP A 13 3.71 4.53 -1.35
C TRP A 13 3.09 5.68 -0.57
N THR A 14 1.86 6.04 -0.92
CA THR A 14 1.11 7.12 -0.30
C THR A 14 -0.15 6.56 0.32
N HIS A 15 -0.38 6.84 1.60
CA HIS A 15 -1.63 6.50 2.25
C HIS A 15 -2.67 7.57 1.92
N ILE A 16 -3.81 7.15 1.39
CA ILE A 16 -4.91 8.03 0.97
C ILE A 16 -6.16 7.60 1.72
N ALA A 17 -6.79 8.53 2.43
CA ALA A 17 -8.08 8.32 3.06
C ALA A 17 -9.04 9.45 2.70
N MET A 18 -10.23 9.09 2.26
CA MET A 18 -11.32 10.05 2.06
C MET A 18 -12.45 9.68 3.02
N SER A 19 -12.92 10.66 3.79
CA SER A 19 -14.03 10.48 4.71
C SER A 19 -15.07 11.56 4.50
N TRP A 20 -16.34 11.19 4.50
CA TRP A 20 -17.42 12.14 4.22
C TRP A 20 -18.65 11.85 5.06
N THR A 21 -19.47 12.88 5.22
CA THR A 21 -20.82 12.79 5.76
C THR A 21 -21.73 13.69 4.93
N SER A 22 -22.98 13.26 4.74
CA SER A 22 -24.02 14.08 4.13
C SER A 22 -25.27 14.01 4.99
N ASP A 23 -25.88 15.15 5.20
CA ASP A 23 -27.26 15.29 5.66
C ASP A 23 -28.15 15.78 4.49
N ASP A 24 -29.42 16.05 4.77
CA ASP A 24 -30.42 16.49 3.78
C ASP A 24 -30.08 17.85 3.12
N SER A 25 -29.16 18.61 3.72
CA SER A 25 -28.86 20.00 3.36
C SER A 25 -27.38 20.28 3.08
N THR A 26 -26.46 19.46 3.59
CA THR A 26 -25.03 19.67 3.49
C THR A 26 -24.25 18.37 3.32
N THR A 27 -23.16 18.44 2.56
CA THR A 27 -22.14 17.39 2.52
C THR A 27 -20.80 17.97 2.95
N SER A 28 -20.11 17.28 3.86
CA SER A 28 -18.70 17.55 4.17
C SER A 28 -17.84 16.34 3.84
N ALA A 29 -16.72 16.57 3.16
CA ALA A 29 -15.72 15.56 2.84
C ALA A 29 -14.32 16.04 3.22
N GLU A 30 -13.53 15.15 3.77
CA GLU A 30 -12.14 15.36 4.15
C GLU A 30 -11.28 14.37 3.38
N LEU A 31 -10.23 14.88 2.75
CA LEU A 31 -9.19 14.09 2.08
C LEU A 31 -7.92 14.21 2.91
N ALA A 32 -7.43 13.06 3.37
CA ALA A 32 -6.19 12.95 4.12
C ALA A 32 -5.12 12.20 3.33
N ILE A 33 -3.90 12.71 3.40
CA ILE A 33 -2.69 12.09 2.86
C ILE A 33 -1.75 11.80 4.03
N ASN A 34 -1.28 10.56 4.14
CA ASN A 34 -0.32 10.17 5.17
C ASN A 34 -0.75 10.59 6.59
N GLY A 35 -2.05 10.44 6.89
CA GLY A 35 -2.63 10.79 8.20
C GLY A 35 -2.87 12.29 8.44
N VAL A 36 -2.63 13.17 7.47
CA VAL A 36 -2.85 14.63 7.56
C VAL A 36 -4.01 15.04 6.67
N ILE A 37 -4.93 15.86 7.16
CA ILE A 37 -6.01 16.43 6.33
C ILE A 37 -5.40 17.47 5.39
N GLU A 38 -5.39 17.16 4.10
CA GLU A 38 -4.87 18.06 3.06
C GLU A 38 -5.97 18.91 2.45
N ALA A 39 -7.22 18.44 2.50
CA ALA A 39 -8.34 19.21 2.00
C ALA A 39 -9.65 18.89 2.71
N THR A 40 -10.47 19.94 2.84
CA THR A 40 -11.85 19.85 3.32
C THR A 40 -12.77 20.49 2.30
N LEU A 41 -13.83 19.78 1.96
CA LEU A 41 -14.87 20.23 1.05
C LEU A 41 -16.18 20.32 1.80
N ASN A 42 -16.80 21.50 1.79
CA ASN A 42 -18.12 21.73 2.37
C ASN A 42 -19.06 22.23 1.26
N PHE A 43 -20.21 21.57 1.11
CA PHE A 43 -21.18 21.90 0.07
C PHE A 43 -22.60 21.97 0.64
N PHE A 44 -23.40 22.89 0.10
CA PHE A 44 -24.85 22.91 0.27
C PHE A 44 -25.51 21.99 -0.78
N GLY A 45 -26.28 21.02 -0.30
CA GLY A 45 -26.89 19.94 -1.08
C GLY A 45 -26.23 18.57 -0.87
N THR A 46 -26.97 17.52 -1.26
CA THR A 46 -26.55 16.11 -1.17
C THR A 46 -25.72 15.72 -2.41
N PHE A 47 -24.61 15.01 -2.23
CA PHE A 47 -23.93 14.37 -3.37
C PHE A 47 -24.84 13.32 -4.04
N SER A 48 -24.84 13.24 -5.37
CA SER A 48 -25.34 12.02 -6.04
C SER A 48 -24.35 10.89 -5.75
N GLY A 49 -24.81 9.89 -4.99
CA GLY A 49 -23.93 8.89 -4.40
C GLY A 49 -24.26 8.53 -2.95
N ALA A 50 -25.40 8.98 -2.41
CA ALA A 50 -26.01 8.32 -1.26
C ALA A 50 -25.92 6.80 -1.48
N THR A 51 -25.35 6.09 -0.51
CA THR A 51 -25.21 4.63 -0.53
C THR A 51 -26.60 4.01 -0.54
N THR A 52 -27.24 3.99 -1.70
CA THR A 52 -28.29 3.03 -2.00
C THR A 52 -27.62 1.66 -1.91
N LYS A 53 -28.23 0.68 -1.24
CA LYS A 53 -27.77 -0.70 -1.32
C LYS A 53 -27.70 -1.08 -2.80
N ASP A 54 -26.49 -1.06 -3.34
CA ASP A 54 -26.21 -1.33 -4.73
C ASP A 54 -25.41 -2.63 -4.77
N THR A 55 -25.93 -3.60 -5.52
CA THR A 55 -25.29 -4.91 -5.71
C THR A 55 -24.30 -4.90 -6.88
N SER A 56 -24.06 -3.73 -7.49
CA SER A 56 -23.12 -3.58 -8.59
C SER A 56 -21.68 -3.81 -8.15
N THR A 57 -20.90 -4.45 -9.01
CA THR A 57 -19.46 -4.60 -8.82
C THR A 57 -18.75 -3.27 -9.08
N TYR A 58 -18.00 -2.80 -8.10
CA TYR A 58 -17.13 -1.62 -8.24
C TYR A 58 -15.72 -2.08 -8.59
N THR A 59 -15.21 -1.67 -9.75
CA THR A 59 -13.82 -1.92 -10.13
C THR A 59 -12.96 -0.69 -9.81
N LEU A 60 -11.91 -0.89 -9.03
CA LEU A 60 -10.93 0.15 -8.72
C LEU A 60 -9.93 0.28 -9.88
N GLY A 61 -9.50 1.51 -10.17
CA GLY A 61 -8.46 1.77 -11.17
C GLY A 61 -8.92 1.79 -12.63
N MET A 62 -10.23 1.74 -12.90
CA MET A 62 -10.79 1.96 -14.25
C MET A 62 -11.72 3.16 -14.26
N GLN A 63 -11.62 4.01 -15.28
CA GLN A 63 -12.54 5.12 -15.47
C GLN A 63 -13.94 4.61 -15.87
N LYS A 64 -14.98 4.97 -15.11
CA LYS A 64 -16.38 4.68 -15.42
C LYS A 64 -16.75 5.25 -16.81
N ASN A 65 -17.32 4.41 -17.68
CA ASN A 65 -17.78 4.72 -19.05
C ASN A 65 -16.73 4.76 -20.18
N ARG A 66 -15.53 4.18 -20.02
CA ARG A 66 -14.64 3.95 -21.17
C ARG A 66 -14.41 2.47 -21.42
N PHE A 67 -14.45 2.10 -22.70
CA PHE A 67 -14.36 0.73 -23.20
C PHE A 67 -13.11 0.01 -22.68
N HIS A 68 -13.30 -1.27 -22.39
CA HIS A 68 -12.26 -2.28 -22.15
C HIS A 68 -11.29 -2.27 -23.34
N GLY A 69 -10.15 -1.58 -23.23
CA GLY A 69 -9.15 -1.52 -24.31
C GLY A 69 -8.25 -0.29 -24.38
N SER A 70 -8.58 0.85 -23.74
CA SER A 70 -7.64 1.98 -23.69
C SER A 70 -6.84 2.00 -22.38
N ASP A 71 -5.64 1.41 -22.40
CA ASP A 71 -4.67 1.41 -21.28
C ASP A 71 -4.22 2.81 -20.83
N LEU A 72 -4.65 3.87 -21.54
CA LEU A 72 -4.28 5.26 -21.27
C LEU A 72 -4.99 5.86 -20.05
N TYR A 73 -6.12 5.27 -19.62
CA TYR A 73 -6.97 5.84 -18.56
C TYR A 73 -7.20 4.89 -17.38
N SER A 74 -6.49 3.76 -17.35
CA SER A 74 -6.42 2.89 -16.17
C SER A 74 -5.36 3.40 -15.19
N PHE A 75 -5.57 3.15 -13.91
CA PHE A 75 -4.57 3.42 -12.89
C PHE A 75 -3.35 2.52 -13.14
N LYS A 76 -2.20 3.15 -13.40
CA LYS A 76 -0.91 2.47 -13.57
C LYS A 76 -0.11 2.57 -12.28
N GLY A 77 -0.38 1.65 -11.36
CA GLY A 77 0.32 1.58 -10.08
C GLY A 77 -0.12 0.38 -9.25
N HIS A 78 0.36 0.34 -8.02
CA HIS A 78 -0.01 -0.69 -7.04
C HIS A 78 -0.98 -0.11 -6.02
N ILE A 79 -1.98 -0.89 -5.63
CA ILE A 79 -2.90 -0.59 -4.53
C ILE A 79 -2.70 -1.70 -3.50
N SER A 80 -2.58 -1.32 -2.23
CA SER A 80 -2.44 -2.27 -1.13
C SER A 80 -3.43 -1.94 -0.03
N ASN A 81 -3.98 -2.99 0.61
CA ASN A 81 -4.90 -2.91 1.75
C ASN A 81 -6.08 -1.94 1.57
N PRO A 82 -6.88 -2.04 0.49
CA PRO A 82 -8.07 -1.20 0.34
C PRO A 82 -9.08 -1.48 1.47
N LYS A 83 -9.58 -0.41 2.09
CA LYS A 83 -10.57 -0.47 3.17
C LYS A 83 -11.77 0.41 2.83
N MET A 84 -12.96 -0.04 3.20
CA MET A 84 -14.21 0.71 3.05
C MET A 84 -15.00 0.65 4.34
N PHE A 85 -15.49 1.81 4.79
CA PHE A 85 -16.24 1.96 6.02
C PHE A 85 -17.61 2.55 5.72
N ASN A 86 -18.64 2.08 6.42
CA ASN A 86 -20.02 2.54 6.29
C ASN A 86 -20.33 3.76 7.18
N ARG A 87 -19.30 4.54 7.53
CA ARG A 87 -19.43 5.74 8.38
C ARG A 87 -18.29 6.70 8.10
N LYS A 88 -18.47 7.96 8.52
CA LYS A 88 -17.37 8.92 8.63
C LYS A 88 -16.35 8.41 9.66
N LEU A 89 -15.08 8.53 9.31
CA LEU A 89 -13.94 8.25 10.17
C LEU A 89 -13.48 9.56 10.81
N HIS A 90 -13.09 9.48 12.08
CA HIS A 90 -12.39 10.58 12.72
C HIS A 90 -10.93 10.62 12.27
N ILE A 91 -10.29 11.80 12.28
CA ILE A 91 -8.90 11.95 11.85
C ILE A 91 -7.93 11.08 12.67
N ASP A 92 -8.22 10.82 13.94
CA ASP A 92 -7.38 9.94 14.77
C ASP A 92 -7.42 8.49 14.31
N GLU A 93 -8.56 8.03 13.78
CA GLU A 93 -8.68 6.70 13.19
C GLU A 93 -7.88 6.59 11.90
N ILE A 94 -7.91 7.65 11.08
CA ILE A 94 -7.11 7.74 9.85
C ILE A 94 -5.61 7.75 10.18
N LYS A 95 -5.19 8.54 11.19
CA LYS A 95 -3.80 8.58 11.66
C LYS A 95 -3.34 7.22 12.18
N LYS A 96 -4.19 6.53 12.93
CA LYS A 96 -3.91 5.18 13.42
C LYS A 96 -3.77 4.19 12.27
N ASP A 97 -4.67 4.26 11.28
CA ASP A 97 -4.60 3.40 10.09
C ASP A 97 -3.33 3.65 9.28
N PHE A 98 -2.95 4.91 9.09
CA PHE A 98 -1.70 5.29 8.46
C PHE A 98 -0.48 4.73 9.23
N ALA A 99 -0.42 4.92 10.55
CA ALA A 99 0.65 4.39 11.37
C ALA A 99 0.78 2.86 11.25
N GLN A 100 -0.35 2.14 11.23
CA GLN A 100 -0.38 0.70 10.99
C GLN A 100 0.07 0.33 9.57
N SER A 101 -0.19 1.17 8.57
CA SER A 101 0.28 0.93 7.20
C SER A 101 1.80 1.04 7.04
N ILE A 102 2.46 1.85 7.88
CA ILE A 102 3.93 1.93 7.95
C ILE A 102 4.51 0.69 8.64
N ASP A 103 3.73 0.06 9.51
CA ASP A 103 4.13 -1.13 10.26
C ASP A 103 3.82 -2.43 9.54
N ILE A 104 3.49 -2.37 8.24
CA ILE A 104 3.32 -3.57 7.43
C ILE A 104 4.71 -4.20 7.25
N PRO A 105 4.93 -5.45 7.72
CA PRO A 105 6.23 -6.11 7.65
C PRO A 105 6.82 -6.14 6.24
N ASP A 106 5.95 -6.17 5.21
CA ASP A 106 6.31 -6.16 3.80
C ASP A 106 6.93 -4.84 3.30
N LEU A 107 6.37 -3.70 3.73
CA LEU A 107 6.86 -2.37 3.34
C LEU A 107 8.10 -1.95 4.14
N SER A 108 8.22 -2.46 5.36
CA SER A 108 9.40 -2.25 6.21
C SER A 108 10.45 -3.35 6.08
N ALA A 109 10.25 -4.33 5.18
CA ALA A 109 11.22 -5.40 5.03
C ALA A 109 12.50 -4.85 4.41
N VAL A 110 13.63 -5.33 4.92
CA VAL A 110 14.97 -4.99 4.41
C VAL A 110 15.56 -6.20 3.70
N TRP A 111 16.23 -5.96 2.58
CA TRP A 111 17.05 -6.99 1.97
C TRP A 111 18.22 -7.34 2.89
N ILE A 112 18.38 -8.63 3.17
CA ILE A 112 19.48 -9.14 3.98
C ILE A 112 20.62 -9.71 3.14
N GLY A 113 20.46 -9.78 1.80
CA GLY A 113 21.48 -10.30 0.89
C GLY A 113 21.39 -11.81 0.61
N LEU A 114 20.48 -12.52 1.29
CA LEU A 114 20.26 -13.94 1.08
C LEU A 114 19.40 -14.19 -0.19
N ASN A 115 19.89 -15.02 -1.10
CA ASN A 115 19.21 -15.36 -2.35
C ASN A 115 19.42 -16.82 -2.74
N ARG A 116 18.61 -17.35 -3.65
CA ARG A 116 18.84 -18.64 -4.31
C ARG A 116 18.80 -18.43 -5.82
N THR A 117 19.80 -18.96 -6.50
CA THR A 117 19.80 -18.99 -7.97
C THR A 117 18.88 -20.12 -8.44
N ASP A 118 18.32 -20.01 -9.65
CA ASP A 118 17.32 -20.96 -10.19
C ASP A 118 17.82 -22.41 -10.32
N HIS A 119 19.11 -22.64 -10.08
CA HIS A 119 19.76 -23.95 -10.18
C HIS A 119 20.02 -24.63 -8.82
N THR A 120 19.77 -23.95 -7.70
CA THR A 120 19.96 -24.51 -6.35
C THR A 120 18.69 -24.34 -5.50
N SER A 121 18.27 -25.39 -4.80
CA SER A 121 17.20 -25.28 -3.79
C SER A 121 17.64 -24.50 -2.54
N GLU A 122 18.94 -24.25 -2.42
CA GLU A 122 19.57 -23.66 -1.25
C GLU A 122 19.81 -22.16 -1.45
N PHE A 123 19.61 -21.42 -0.35
CA PHE A 123 19.95 -20.02 -0.25
C PHE A 123 21.45 -19.83 0.03
N SER A 124 22.05 -18.80 -0.56
CA SER A 124 23.41 -18.34 -0.27
C SER A 124 23.42 -16.83 -0.07
N TRP A 125 24.42 -16.32 0.65
CA TRP A 125 24.62 -14.89 0.77
C TRP A 125 25.11 -14.30 -0.55
N SER A 126 24.95 -12.98 -0.71
CA SER A 126 25.32 -12.25 -1.94
C SER A 126 26.82 -12.25 -2.24
N ASP A 127 27.65 -12.54 -1.24
CA ASP A 127 29.11 -12.70 -1.39
C ASP A 127 29.51 -14.14 -1.78
N GLY A 128 28.53 -15.05 -1.89
CA GLY A 128 28.74 -16.46 -2.22
C GLY A 128 29.04 -17.35 -1.01
N SER A 129 29.09 -16.79 0.20
CA SER A 129 29.24 -17.62 1.40
C SER A 129 27.98 -18.47 1.65
N PRO A 130 28.14 -19.72 2.11
CA PRO A 130 27.00 -20.55 2.48
C PRO A 130 26.29 -19.96 3.69
N HIS A 131 24.99 -20.21 3.81
CA HIS A 131 24.26 -19.84 5.03
C HIS A 131 24.60 -20.83 6.14
N ASP A 132 24.98 -20.33 7.32
CA ASP A 132 25.31 -21.17 8.49
C ASP A 132 24.09 -21.36 9.43
N TYR A 133 22.98 -20.67 9.14
CA TYR A 133 21.76 -20.70 9.94
C TYR A 133 20.67 -21.52 9.27
N PHE A 134 20.26 -22.62 9.90
CA PHE A 134 19.06 -23.38 9.51
C PHE A 134 17.84 -22.47 9.61
N THR A 135 17.47 -21.83 8.50
CA THR A 135 16.21 -21.11 8.42
C THR A 135 15.21 -22.04 7.76
N SER A 136 14.06 -22.24 8.39
CA SER A 136 12.92 -22.91 7.78
C SER A 136 12.22 -21.98 6.78
N LEU A 137 12.96 -21.25 5.93
CA LEU A 137 12.38 -20.45 4.85
C LEU A 137 11.77 -21.37 3.80
N VAL A 138 10.53 -21.77 4.03
CA VAL A 138 9.73 -22.45 3.02
C VAL A 138 9.06 -21.37 2.19
N THR A 139 9.69 -21.02 1.07
CA THR A 139 9.19 -19.98 0.16
C THR A 139 9.42 -20.34 -1.30
N ASN A 140 8.51 -19.90 -2.18
CA ASN A 140 8.63 -20.00 -3.63
C ASN A 140 9.41 -18.81 -4.24
N HIS A 141 9.90 -17.89 -3.41
CA HIS A 141 10.65 -16.73 -3.86
C HIS A 141 12.17 -16.91 -3.74
N HIS A 142 12.92 -16.20 -4.59
CA HIS A 142 14.37 -16.37 -4.75
C HIS A 142 15.23 -15.41 -3.92
N CYS A 143 14.65 -14.37 -3.32
CA CYS A 143 15.38 -13.45 -2.44
C CYS A 143 14.71 -13.40 -1.08
N ALA A 144 15.48 -13.24 -0.01
CA ALA A 144 14.95 -13.14 1.35
C ALA A 144 15.09 -11.71 1.89
N ALA A 145 14.05 -11.27 2.59
CA ALA A 145 14.02 -10.02 3.34
C ALA A 145 13.73 -10.30 4.80
N SER A 146 14.18 -9.43 5.69
CA SER A 146 13.85 -9.49 7.12
C SER A 146 12.83 -8.43 7.50
N GLY A 147 11.83 -8.81 8.29
CA GLY A 147 10.88 -7.89 8.92
C GLY A 147 11.44 -7.22 10.16
N LYS A 148 10.70 -6.27 10.72
CA LYS A 148 11.09 -5.54 11.95
C LYS A 148 11.27 -6.46 13.17
N ASP A 149 10.60 -7.60 13.17
CA ASP A 149 10.65 -8.61 14.23
C ASP A 149 11.79 -9.62 14.04
N GLY A 150 12.66 -9.43 13.03
CA GLY A 150 13.77 -10.33 12.73
C GLY A 150 13.35 -11.61 12.02
N GLN A 151 12.06 -11.81 11.74
CA GLN A 151 11.61 -12.93 10.92
C GLN A 151 12.04 -12.72 9.46
N TRP A 152 12.39 -13.81 8.79
CA TRP A 152 12.83 -13.80 7.41
C TRP A 152 11.70 -14.31 6.52
N PHE A 153 11.55 -13.71 5.34
CA PHE A 153 10.51 -14.09 4.38
C PHE A 153 11.06 -14.02 2.95
N GLY A 154 10.58 -14.90 2.08
CA GLY A 154 10.90 -14.82 0.65
C GLY A 154 10.11 -13.74 -0.07
N ARG A 155 10.77 -13.05 -1.00
CA ARG A 155 10.23 -11.94 -1.80
C ARG A 155 10.75 -11.96 -3.23
N HIS A 156 10.05 -11.29 -4.14
CA HIS A 156 10.54 -11.15 -5.51
C HIS A 156 11.77 -10.24 -5.53
N CYS A 157 12.87 -10.72 -6.10
CA CYS A 157 14.16 -10.02 -6.10
C CYS A 157 14.12 -8.62 -6.74
N LEU A 158 13.13 -8.35 -7.60
CA LEU A 158 12.97 -7.06 -8.28
C LEU A 158 12.18 -6.03 -7.44
N GLU A 159 11.71 -6.40 -6.25
CA GLU A 159 11.11 -5.44 -5.32
C GLU A 159 12.16 -4.43 -4.83
N LYS A 160 11.81 -3.15 -4.86
CA LYS A 160 12.66 -2.08 -4.32
C LYS A 160 12.52 -2.07 -2.79
N LYS A 161 13.57 -2.46 -2.08
CA LYS A 161 13.66 -2.37 -0.62
C LYS A 161 15.06 -1.90 -0.20
N PRO A 162 15.20 -1.21 0.96
CA PRO A 162 16.50 -0.92 1.54
C PRO A 162 17.28 -2.21 1.84
N LEU A 163 18.60 -2.16 1.86
CA LEU A 163 19.47 -3.30 2.15
C LEU A 163 20.28 -3.08 3.44
N ILE A 164 20.54 -4.15 4.18
CA ILE A 164 21.47 -4.15 5.32
C ILE A 164 22.73 -4.90 4.91
N CYS A 165 23.89 -4.30 5.17
CA CYS A 165 25.18 -4.92 4.95
C CYS A 165 25.67 -5.62 6.21
N GLU A 166 26.40 -6.72 6.04
CA GLU A 166 27.22 -7.28 7.10
C GLU A 166 28.36 -6.31 7.46
N LYS A 167 28.65 -6.16 8.75
CA LYS A 167 29.86 -5.52 9.27
C LYS A 167 30.71 -6.61 9.92
N ALA A 168 31.99 -6.68 9.57
CA ALA A 168 32.93 -7.58 10.24
C ALA A 168 32.94 -7.31 11.77
N ALA A 169 32.99 -8.38 12.56
CA ALA A 169 33.13 -8.28 14.01
C ALA A 169 34.47 -7.60 14.35
N GLU A 170 34.42 -6.63 15.27
CA GLU A 170 35.57 -5.88 15.79
C GLU A 170 36.28 -6.65 16.92
#